data_AF-A0A959V7A2-F1
#
_entry.id   AF-A0A959V7A2-F1
#
_cell.length_a   1.000
_cell.length_b   1.000
_cell.length_c   1.000
_cell.angle_alpha   90.00
_cell.angle_beta   90.00
_cell.angle_gamma   90.00
#
_symmetry.space_group_name_H-M   'P 1'
#
loop_
_entity.id
_entity.type
_entity.pdbx_description
1 polymer ?
#
loop_
_entity_poly.entity_id
_entity_poly.type
_entity_poly.pdbx_seq_one_letter_code
_entity_poly.pdbx_strand_id
1 'polypeptide(L)' 'MGRTRREFLKTGSAAALGTVLAGPAAARGILSRPAGAKVISTWQHGLQANEAAWNTLGNGGSILDAVELGVAAVE' A
#
# COMPACT_ATOMS: atom_id res chain seq x y z
N MET A 1 -7.71 15.90 -39.02
CA MET A 1 -7.81 17.27 -38.46
C MET A 1 -6.87 17.37 -37.27
N GLY A 2 -5.74 18.05 -37.44
CA GLY A 2 -4.76 18.24 -36.35
C GLY A 2 -5.21 19.37 -35.42
N ARG A 3 -5.01 19.20 -34.11
CA ARG A 3 -5.22 20.28 -33.13
C ARG A 3 -4.29 21.44 -33.43
N THR A 4 -4.81 22.65 -33.38
CA THR A 4 -3.98 23.85 -33.53
C THR A 4 -3.16 24.11 -32.27
N ARG A 5 -2.02 24.82 -32.38
CA ARG A 5 -1.19 25.23 -31.22
C ARG A 5 -2.02 25.91 -30.12
N ARG A 6 -3.00 26.73 -30.51
CA ARG A 6 -3.90 27.43 -29.59
C ARG A 6 -4.77 26.46 -28.80
N GLU A 7 -5.30 25.43 -29.45
CA GLU A 7 -6.10 24.40 -28.79
C GLU A 7 -5.26 23.54 -27.85
N PHE A 8 -4.03 23.22 -28.23
CA PHE A 8 -3.06 22.56 -27.36
C PHE A 8 -2.81 23.37 -26.08
N LEU A 9 -2.53 24.67 -26.22
CA LEU A 9 -2.28 25.55 -25.08
C LEU A 9 -3.51 25.71 -24.17
N LYS A 10 -4.71 25.82 -24.74
CA LYS A 10 -5.97 25.90 -23.98
C LYS A 10 -6.27 24.61 -23.21
N THR A 11 -6.02 23.47 -23.84
CA THR A 11 -6.27 22.16 -23.22
C THR A 11 -5.26 21.90 -22.10
N GLY A 12 -3.98 22.23 -22.35
CA GLY A 12 -2.91 22.11 -21.35
C GLY A 12 -3.12 23.03 -20.15
N SER A 13 -3.52 24.30 -20.35
CA SER A 13 -3.78 25.23 -19.25
C SER A 13 -5.00 24.83 -18.42
N ALA A 14 -6.08 24.36 -19.07
CA ALA A 14 -7.26 23.85 -18.35
C ALA A 14 -6.94 22.60 -17.50
N ALA A 15 -6.13 21.68 -18.01
CA ALA A 15 -5.68 20.50 -17.26
C ALA A 15 -4.83 20.88 -16.04
N ALA A 16 -3.90 21.84 -16.19
CA ALA A 16 -3.07 22.32 -15.09
C ALA A 16 -3.87 23.08 -14.01
N LEU A 17 -4.88 23.87 -14.40
CA LEU A 17 -5.80 24.48 -13.44
C LEU A 17 -6.66 23.43 -12.72
N GLY A 18 -7.09 22.40 -13.43
CA GLY A 18 -7.85 21.29 -12.85
C GLY A 18 -7.10 20.57 -11.74
N THR A 19 -5.78 20.35 -11.89
CA THR A 19 -4.97 19.69 -10.85
C THR A 19 -4.69 20.58 -9.65
N VAL A 20 -4.53 21.89 -9.84
CA VAL A 20 -4.33 22.86 -8.74
C VAL A 20 -5.61 23.03 -7.91
N LEU A 21 -6.77 23.15 -8.57
CA LEU A 21 -8.05 23.33 -7.89
C LEU A 21 -8.56 22.06 -7.21
N ALA A 22 -8.27 20.88 -7.76
CA ALA A 22 -8.71 19.60 -7.19
C ALA A 22 -7.90 19.20 -5.93
N GLY A 23 -6.75 19.85 -5.69
CA GLY A 23 -5.89 19.58 -4.54
C GLY A 23 -5.36 18.13 -4.46
N PRO A 24 -4.49 17.82 -3.49
CA PRO A 24 -3.95 16.46 -3.31
C PRO A 24 -5.02 15.42 -2.96
N ALA A 25 -6.26 15.84 -2.70
CA ALA A 25 -7.39 14.96 -2.41
C ALA A 25 -7.84 14.15 -3.64
N ALA A 26 -7.75 14.70 -4.86
CA ALA A 26 -8.12 13.97 -6.08
C ALA A 26 -7.16 12.82 -6.42
N ALA A 27 -5.93 12.82 -5.88
CA ALA A 27 -4.97 11.73 -6.03
C ALA A 27 -5.20 10.57 -5.06
N ARG A 28 -6.09 10.72 -4.07
CA ARG A 28 -6.30 9.70 -3.02
C ARG A 28 -7.13 8.48 -3.46
N GLY A 29 -7.76 8.53 -4.64
CA GLY A 29 -8.65 7.47 -5.11
C GLY A 29 -7.97 6.28 -5.80
N ILE A 30 -6.66 6.36 -6.10
CA ILE A 30 -5.96 5.34 -6.91
C ILE A 30 -5.06 4.43 -6.05
N LEU A 31 -4.76 4.81 -4.80
CA LEU A 31 -4.01 3.96 -3.90
C LEU A 31 -4.95 2.91 -3.31
N SER A 32 -5.03 1.77 -4.01
CA SER A 32 -5.59 0.54 -3.44
C SER A 32 -4.97 0.36 -2.07
N ARG A 33 -5.78 0.34 -1.01
CA ARG A 33 -5.28 0.16 0.36
C ARG A 33 -4.41 -1.09 0.34
N PRO A 34 -3.11 -1.00 0.68
CA PRO A 34 -2.25 -2.17 0.66
C PRO A 34 -2.96 -3.26 1.46
N ALA A 35 -3.10 -4.44 0.86
CA ALA A 35 -3.67 -5.58 1.57
C ALA A 35 -2.90 -5.69 2.89
N GLY A 36 -3.63 -5.71 4.01
CA GLY A 36 -3.01 -5.79 5.34
C GLY A 36 -2.02 -6.94 5.43
N ALA A 37 -1.15 -6.91 6.44
CA ALA A 37 -0.15 -7.95 6.63
C ALA A 37 -0.80 -9.35 6.64
N LYS A 38 -0.11 -10.32 6.01
CA LYS A 38 -0.53 -11.73 5.96
C LYS A 38 0.64 -12.57 6.39
N VAL A 39 0.38 -13.61 7.17
CA VAL A 39 1.39 -14.55 7.63
C VAL A 39 0.90 -15.97 7.39
N ILE A 40 1.80 -16.83 6.94
CA ILE A 40 1.55 -18.26 6.71
C ILE A 40 2.78 -19.04 7.16
N SER A 41 2.54 -20.27 7.58
CA SER A 41 3.55 -21.17 8.15
C SER A 41 3.32 -22.59 7.66
N THR A 42 4.36 -23.42 7.69
CA THR A 42 4.24 -24.85 7.41
C THR A 42 3.88 -25.63 8.69
N TRP A 43 3.28 -26.81 8.51
CA TRP A 43 2.96 -27.79 9.56
C TRP A 43 1.91 -27.34 10.60
N GLN A 44 1.56 -28.24 11.54
CA GLN A 44 0.58 -27.95 12.60
C GLN A 44 1.10 -26.93 13.62
N HIS A 45 2.36 -27.02 14.03
CA HIS A 45 2.98 -26.06 14.96
C HIS A 45 3.01 -24.64 14.39
N GLY A 46 2.90 -24.50 13.07
CA GLY A 46 2.79 -23.21 12.40
C GLY A 46 1.64 -22.33 12.91
N LEU A 47 0.58 -22.89 13.49
CA LEU A 47 -0.51 -22.10 14.08
C LEU A 47 0.02 -21.18 15.21
N GLN A 48 0.85 -21.73 16.10
CA GLN A 48 1.49 -21.00 17.19
C GLN A 48 2.50 -19.97 16.67
N ALA A 49 3.26 -20.33 15.63
CA ALA A 49 4.18 -19.40 14.97
C ALA A 49 3.45 -18.20 14.36
N ASN A 50 2.28 -18.42 13.74
CA ASN A 50 1.46 -17.36 13.17
C ASN A 50 0.88 -16.44 14.26
N GLU A 51 0.47 -16.97 15.41
CA GLU A 51 0.00 -16.16 16.54
C GLU A 51 1.11 -15.21 17.05
N ALA A 52 2.33 -15.74 17.24
CA ALA A 52 3.48 -14.94 17.66
C ALA A 52 3.84 -13.87 16.62
N ALA A 53 3.89 -14.22 15.33
CA ALA A 53 4.14 -13.27 14.26
C ALA A 53 3.04 -12.20 14.14
N TRP A 54 1.78 -12.58 14.40
CA TRP A 54 0.65 -11.66 14.34
C TRP A 54 0.71 -10.58 15.42
N ASN A 55 1.23 -10.88 16.61
CA ASN A 55 1.46 -9.88 17.65
C ASN A 55 2.44 -8.79 17.18
N THR A 56 3.53 -9.17 16.50
CA THR A 56 4.50 -8.22 15.95
C THR A 56 3.89 -7.38 14.83
N LEU A 57 3.21 -8.02 13.87
CA LEU A 57 2.59 -7.33 12.73
C LEU A 57 1.42 -6.42 13.15
N GLY A 58 0.60 -6.87 14.09
CA GLY A 58 -0.56 -6.12 14.61
C GLY A 58 -0.15 -4.84 15.35
N ASN A 59 1.04 -4.84 15.96
CA ASN A 59 1.62 -3.68 16.61
C ASN A 59 2.40 -2.76 15.65
N GLY A 60 2.37 -3.04 14.34
CA GLY A 60 3.11 -2.26 13.34
C GLY A 60 4.61 -2.53 13.33
N GLY A 61 5.05 -3.66 13.88
CA GLY A 61 6.44 -4.10 13.89
C GLY A 61 6.96 -4.51 12.52
N SER A 62 8.27 -4.77 12.46
CA SER A 62 8.94 -5.22 11.25
C SER A 62 8.46 -6.61 10.81
N ILE A 63 8.42 -6.84 9.49
CA ILE A 63 8.17 -8.17 8.91
C ILE A 63 9.29 -9.14 9.29
N LEU A 64 10.53 -8.66 9.37
CA LEU A 64 11.67 -9.50 9.73
C LEU A 64 11.54 -10.02 11.15
N ASP A 65 11.26 -9.13 12.10
CA ASP A 65 11.04 -9.46 13.51
C ASP A 65 9.83 -10.39 13.67
N ALA A 66 8.77 -10.20 12.87
CA ALA A 66 7.60 -11.07 12.90
C ALA A 66 7.94 -12.51 12.51
N VAL A 67 8.82 -12.72 11.53
CA VAL A 67 9.26 -14.06 11.12
C VAL A 67 10.19 -14.67 12.17
N GLU A 68 11.14 -13.91 12.69
CA GLU A 68 12.09 -14.39 13.72
C GLU A 68 11.38 -14.80 15.00
N LEU A 69 10.52 -13.93 15.54
CA LEU A 69 9.74 -14.20 16.75
C LEU A 69 8.68 -15.30 16.52
N GLY A 70 8.15 -15.41 15.29
CA GLY A 70 7.24 -16.47 14.92
C GLY A 70 7.87 -17.85 14.98
N VAL A 71 9.06 -18.01 14.38
CA VAL A 71 9.79 -19.29 14.39
C VAL A 71 10.31 -19.62 15.79
N ALA A 72 10.81 -18.63 16.54
CA ALA A 72 11.29 -18.83 17.90
C ALA A 72 10.21 -19.33 18.89
N ALA A 73 8.92 -19.13 18.60
CA ALA A 73 7.83 -19.64 19.43
C ALA A 73 7.61 -21.16 19.32
N VAL A 74 8.23 -21.81 18.33
CA VAL A 74 8.07 -23.24 18.03
C VAL A 74 9.39 -24.01 17.92
N GLU A 75 10.53 -23.33 18.14
CA GLU A 75 11.87 -23.94 18.25
C GLU A 75 12.16 -24.43 19.68
#